data_AF-A0A7C6FB95-F1
#
_entry.id   AF-A0A7C6FB95-F1
#
_cell.length_a   1.000
_cell.length_b   1.000
_cell.length_c   1.000
_cell.angle_alpha   90.00
_cell.angle_beta   90.00
_cell.angle_gamma   90.00
#
_symmetry.space_group_name_H-M   'P 1'
#
loop_
_entity.id
_entity.type
_entity.pdbx_description
1 polymer ?
#
loop_
_entity_poly.entity_id
_entity_poly.type
_entity_poly.pdbx_seq_one_letter_code
_entity_poly.pdbx_strand_id
1 'polypeptide(L)'
;MQSAGERSYPIVAAIDAPPPVLTSGVNASAGGSGRAARPGDLITLIVSGLAEGGASLAPSSVNVTVGGVEHQPLSVMTGPQAGLHVVVFTLGKDVASAPQVPVIVTVDQRSSLPYMLAVQS
;
A
#
# COMPACT_ATOMS: atom_id res chain seq x y z
N MET A 1 -27.02 -54.96 9.57
CA MET A 1 -27.20 -53.81 8.68
C MET A 1 -26.29 -52.70 9.18
N GLN A 2 -25.23 -52.37 8.45
CA GLN A 2 -24.22 -51.38 8.87
C GLN A 2 -24.67 -49.98 8.43
N SER A 3 -24.69 -49.04 9.37
CA SER A 3 -25.01 -47.62 9.14
C SER A 3 -23.87 -46.96 8.37
N ALA A 4 -24.16 -46.41 7.20
CA ALA A 4 -23.20 -45.65 6.41
C ALA A 4 -23.00 -44.28 7.07
N GLY A 5 -21.85 -44.07 7.70
CA GLY A 5 -21.47 -42.77 8.22
C GLY A 5 -21.24 -41.79 7.07
N GLU A 6 -22.06 -40.74 6.99
CA GLU A 6 -21.86 -39.63 6.08
C GLU A 6 -20.50 -38.97 6.36
N ARG A 7 -19.60 -39.04 5.38
CA ARG A 7 -18.32 -38.31 5.41
C ARG A 7 -18.59 -36.89 4.93
N SER A 8 -18.79 -35.97 5.87
CA SER A 8 -18.72 -34.54 5.59
C SER A 8 -17.27 -34.15 5.28
N TYR A 9 -17.02 -33.69 4.06
CA TYR A 9 -15.73 -33.11 3.67
C TYR A 9 -15.68 -31.66 4.15
N PRO A 10 -14.56 -31.20 4.75
CA PRO A 10 -14.43 -29.80 5.15
C PRO A 10 -14.46 -28.90 3.90
N ILE A 11 -15.36 -27.92 3.89
CA ILE A 11 -15.34 -26.84 2.92
C ILE A 11 -14.35 -25.79 3.43
N VAL A 12 -13.23 -25.60 2.74
CA VAL A 12 -12.33 -24.46 2.97
C VAL A 12 -12.90 -23.28 2.21
N ALA A 13 -13.55 -22.36 2.92
CA ALA A 13 -13.91 -21.07 2.35
C ALA A 13 -12.70 -20.13 2.44
N ALA A 14 -12.09 -19.79 1.31
CA ALA A 14 -11.10 -18.73 1.25
C ALA A 14 -11.84 -17.38 1.33
N ILE A 15 -11.65 -16.66 2.44
CA ILE A 15 -12.15 -15.28 2.57
C ILE A 15 -11.06 -14.39 1.98
N ASP A 16 -11.39 -13.62 0.94
CA ASP A 16 -10.46 -12.65 0.37
C ASP A 16 -10.22 -11.51 1.37
N ALA A 17 -8.96 -11.08 1.50
CA ALA A 17 -8.61 -9.99 2.38
C ALA A 17 -9.12 -8.66 1.81
N PRO A 18 -9.58 -7.71 2.65
CA PRO A 18 -10.05 -6.42 2.15
C PRO A 18 -8.93 -5.67 1.42
N PRO A 19 -9.24 -4.79 0.45
CA PRO A 19 -8.24 -3.95 -0.21
C PRO A 19 -7.48 -3.05 0.77
N PRO A 20 -6.21 -2.72 0.48
CA PRO A 20 -5.45 -1.80 1.32
C PRO A 20 -6.02 -0.37 1.25
N VAL A 21 -5.87 0.40 2.34
CA VAL A 21 -6.36 1.77 2.43
C VAL A 21 -5.23 2.73 2.78
N LEU A 22 -5.05 3.75 1.95
CA LEU A 22 -4.12 4.85 2.20
C LEU A 22 -4.74 5.83 3.19
N THR A 23 -4.22 5.86 4.42
CA THR A 23 -4.73 6.75 5.46
C THR A 23 -4.08 8.13 5.41
N SER A 24 -2.82 8.20 4.98
CA SER A 24 -2.11 9.47 4.77
C SER A 24 -0.87 9.30 3.89
N GLY A 25 -0.43 10.40 3.29
CA GLY A 25 0.83 10.52 2.58
C GLY A 25 1.57 11.80 2.99
N VAL A 26 2.87 11.67 3.26
CA VAL A 26 3.73 12.79 3.65
C VAL A 26 4.96 12.78 2.75
N ASN A 27 5.32 13.97 2.27
CA ASN A 27 6.64 14.18 1.69
C ASN A 27 7.65 14.38 2.84
N ALA A 28 8.41 13.34 3.15
CA ALA A 28 9.37 13.36 4.25
C ALA A 28 10.55 14.30 3.97
N SER A 29 10.96 14.41 2.70
CA SER A 29 12.02 15.35 2.26
C SER A 29 11.62 16.82 2.43
N ALA A 30 10.33 17.11 2.52
CA ALA A 30 9.80 18.46 2.75
C ALA A 30 9.64 18.84 4.23
N GLY A 31 9.89 17.93 5.18
CA GLY A 31 9.76 18.20 6.61
C GLY A 31 8.32 18.36 7.13
N GLY A 32 7.28 17.99 6.36
CA GLY A 32 5.89 18.05 6.83
C GLY A 32 4.83 17.73 5.76
N SER A 33 3.58 17.57 6.22
CA SER A 33 2.42 17.39 5.36
C SER A 33 2.03 18.70 4.67
N GLY A 34 1.82 18.68 3.35
CA GLY A 34 1.23 19.81 2.60
C GLY A 34 2.15 20.50 1.59
N ARG A 35 3.45 20.22 1.60
CA ARG A 35 4.33 20.65 0.48
C ARG A 35 4.20 19.64 -0.67
N ALA A 36 3.96 20.17 -1.87
CA ALA A 36 3.95 19.34 -3.08
C ALA A 36 5.29 18.59 -3.22
N ALA A 37 5.19 17.29 -3.51
CA ALA A 37 6.32 16.42 -3.75
C ALA A 37 7.07 16.79 -5.03
N ARG A 38 8.37 16.55 -5.05
CA ARG A 38 9.24 16.74 -6.21
C ARG A 38 9.89 15.42 -6.60
N PRO A 39 10.20 15.20 -7.88
CA PRO A 39 11.12 14.15 -8.27
C PRO A 39 12.36 14.07 -7.36
N GLY A 40 12.67 12.86 -6.89
CA GLY A 40 13.76 12.61 -5.95
C GLY A 40 13.38 12.72 -4.47
N ASP A 41 12.19 13.25 -4.14
CA ASP A 41 11.72 13.28 -2.76
C ASP A 41 11.40 11.88 -2.23
N LEU A 42 11.62 11.69 -0.94
CA LEU A 42 11.23 10.50 -0.21
C LEU A 42 9.79 10.68 0.29
N ILE A 43 8.91 9.80 -0.19
CA ILE A 43 7.49 9.80 0.12
C ILE A 43 7.22 8.71 1.13
N THR A 44 6.51 9.07 2.20
CA THR A 44 6.07 8.17 3.26
C THR A 44 4.56 8.06 3.22
N LEU A 45 4.06 6.84 3.03
CA LEU A 45 2.63 6.53 3.05
C LEU A 45 2.31 5.73 4.32
N ILE A 46 1.21 6.06 4.98
CA ILE A 46 0.61 5.19 5.99
C ILE A 46 -0.53 4.43 5.30
N VAL A 47 -0.43 3.11 5.33
CA VAL A 47 -1.33 2.20 4.62
C VAL A 47 -1.85 1.18 5.62
N SER A 48 -3.16 0.95 5.63
CA SER A 48 -3.77 -0.16 6.36
C SER A 48 -4.09 -1.32 5.43
N GLY A 49 -4.20 -2.53 5.98
CA GLY A 49 -4.64 -3.71 5.22
C GLY A 49 -3.61 -4.28 4.25
N LEU A 50 -2.32 -3.92 4.38
CA LEU A 50 -1.26 -4.55 3.60
C LEU A 50 -1.04 -6.01 4.02
N ALA A 51 -1.02 -6.26 5.33
CA ALA A 51 -0.92 -7.58 5.93
C ALA A 51 -1.67 -7.61 7.27
N GLU A 52 -1.74 -8.79 7.90
CA GLU A 52 -2.25 -8.92 9.27
C GLU A 52 -1.49 -8.01 10.25
N GLY A 53 -2.14 -7.64 11.36
CA GLY A 53 -1.59 -6.71 12.33
C GLY A 53 -0.25 -7.17 12.90
N GLY A 54 0.81 -6.38 12.68
CA GLY A 54 2.17 -6.68 13.16
C GLY A 54 2.99 -7.60 12.26
N ALA A 55 2.42 -8.08 11.14
CA ALA A 55 3.18 -8.84 10.16
C ALA A 55 4.16 -7.94 9.41
N SER A 56 5.41 -8.40 9.32
CA SER A 56 6.43 -7.78 8.46
C SER A 56 6.18 -8.18 7.01
N LEU A 57 6.35 -7.23 6.10
CA LEU A 57 6.16 -7.43 4.67
C LEU A 57 7.42 -7.02 3.94
N ALA A 58 7.89 -7.84 2.99
CA ALA A 58 9.03 -7.47 2.16
C ALA A 58 8.64 -6.29 1.26
N PRO A 59 9.52 -5.29 1.04
CA PRO A 59 9.24 -4.19 0.13
C PRO A 59 8.87 -4.64 -1.29
N SER A 60 9.43 -5.77 -1.74
CA SER A 60 9.14 -6.39 -3.03
C SER A 60 7.73 -6.98 -3.17
N SER A 61 7.00 -7.14 -2.06
CA SER A 61 5.62 -7.62 -2.06
C SER A 61 4.61 -6.49 -2.25
N VAL A 62 5.06 -5.23 -2.22
CA VAL A 62 4.22 -4.04 -2.39
C VAL A 62 4.64 -3.32 -3.66
N ASN A 63 3.66 -2.93 -4.46
CA ASN A 63 3.86 -2.05 -5.59
C ASN A 63 3.18 -0.70 -5.32
N VAL A 64 3.83 0.39 -5.71
CA VAL A 64 3.26 1.74 -5.64
C VAL A 64 3.23 2.29 -7.06
N THR A 65 2.10 2.86 -7.46
CA THR A 65 2.02 3.64 -8.71
C THR A 65 1.65 5.08 -8.39
N VAL A 66 2.33 6.02 -9.03
CA VAL A 66 2.06 7.46 -8.91
C VAL A 66 1.86 8.04 -10.30
N GLY A 67 0.63 8.45 -10.59
CA GLY A 67 0.28 8.98 -11.92
C GLY A 67 0.46 7.95 -13.05
N GLY A 68 0.36 6.65 -12.73
CA GLY A 68 0.60 5.55 -13.66
C GLY A 68 2.06 5.14 -13.82
N VAL A 69 3.00 5.82 -13.16
CA VAL A 69 4.42 5.42 -13.10
C VAL A 69 4.63 4.49 -11.92
N GLU A 70 5.33 3.37 -12.13
CA GLU A 70 5.63 2.39 -11.09
C GLU A 70 6.83 2.81 -10.22
N HIS A 71 6.72 2.55 -8.91
CA HIS A 71 7.73 2.83 -7.91
C HIS A 71 7.90 1.60 -7.01
N GLN A 72 9.14 1.13 -6.91
CA GLN A 72 9.50 0.09 -5.96
C GLN A 72 9.67 0.69 -4.55
N PRO A 73 8.95 0.20 -3.53
CA PRO A 73 9.20 0.58 -2.16
C PRO A 73 10.63 0.26 -1.72
N LEU A 74 11.25 1.22 -1.05
CA LEU A 74 12.54 1.07 -0.38
C LEU A 74 12.39 0.36 0.96
N SER A 75 11.30 0.64 1.67
CA SER A 75 11.01 0.07 2.98
C SER A 75 9.51 -0.07 3.18
N VAL A 76 9.11 -1.15 3.86
CA VAL A 76 7.76 -1.39 4.35
C VAL A 76 7.90 -1.82 5.81
N MET A 77 7.45 -0.99 6.72
CA MET A 77 7.61 -1.18 8.17
C MET A 77 6.26 -1.27 8.84
N THR A 78 6.17 -1.95 9.97
CA THR A 78 4.98 -1.87 10.82
C THR A 78 4.81 -0.43 11.32
N GLY A 79 3.59 0.08 11.21
CA GLY A 79 3.22 1.41 11.67
C GLY A 79 3.00 1.49 13.19
N PRO A 80 2.66 2.69 13.70
CA PRO A 80 2.48 2.93 15.13
C PRO A 80 1.22 2.27 15.72
N GLN A 81 0.30 1.82 14.88
CA GLN A 81 -0.91 1.10 15.28
C GLN A 81 -0.97 -0.25 14.57
N ALA A 82 -1.58 -1.24 15.23
CA ALA A 82 -1.74 -2.57 14.66
C ALA A 82 -2.53 -2.50 13.33
N GLY A 83 -2.04 -3.19 12.31
CA GLY A 83 -2.65 -3.21 10.98
C GLY A 83 -2.32 -2.00 10.11
N LEU A 84 -1.51 -1.05 10.61
CA LEU A 84 -0.91 0.00 9.80
C LEU A 84 0.51 -0.39 9.41
N HIS A 85 0.90 0.06 8.23
CA HIS A 85 2.23 -0.09 7.67
C HIS A 85 2.69 1.25 7.12
N VAL A 86 3.99 1.51 7.25
CA VAL A 86 4.65 2.69 6.69
C VAL A 86 5.40 2.24 5.45
N VAL A 87 4.97 2.73 4.29
CA VAL A 87 5.59 2.46 2.99
C VAL A 87 6.42 3.67 2.58
N VAL A 88 7.69 3.45 2.27
CA VAL A 88 8.63 4.49 1.88
C VAL A 88 9.17 4.22 0.49
N PHE A 89 9.13 5.23 -0.38
CA PHE A 89 9.71 5.16 -1.72
C PHE A 89 10.22 6.53 -2.18
N THR A 90 11.03 6.54 -3.24
CA THR A 90 11.49 7.79 -3.88
C THR A 90 10.60 8.12 -5.05
N LEU A 91 10.12 9.37 -5.13
CA LEU A 91 9.30 9.82 -6.25
C LEU A 91 10.15 9.89 -7.53
N GLY A 92 9.78 9.10 -8.53
CA GLY A 92 10.47 9.06 -9.82
C GLY A 92 10.32 10.36 -10.64
N LYS A 93 11.32 10.65 -11.47
CA LYS A 93 11.35 11.84 -12.35
C LYS A 93 10.31 11.84 -13.47
N ASP A 94 9.78 10.69 -13.81
CA ASP A 94 8.83 10.52 -14.91
C ASP A 94 7.38 10.81 -14.47
N VAL A 95 7.16 11.10 -13.18
CA VAL A 95 5.85 11.52 -12.66
C VAL A 95 5.58 12.97 -13.07
N ALA A 96 4.49 13.18 -13.80
CA ALA A 96 4.07 14.51 -14.20
C ALA A 96 3.73 15.41 -13.00
N SER A 97 4.12 16.68 -13.08
CA SER A 97 3.73 17.69 -12.11
C SER A 97 2.26 18.06 -12.27
N ALA A 98 1.48 17.93 -11.19
CA ALA A 98 0.08 18.32 -11.14
C ALA A 98 -0.37 18.49 -9.67
N PRO A 99 -1.39 19.32 -9.41
CA PRO A 99 -1.91 19.50 -8.05
C PRO A 99 -2.55 18.23 -7.46
N GLN A 100 -2.96 17.29 -8.32
CA GLN A 100 -3.53 16.01 -7.94
C GLN A 100 -2.98 14.91 -8.85
N VAL A 101 -2.08 14.10 -8.30
CA VAL A 101 -1.54 12.90 -8.95
C VAL A 101 -1.99 11.68 -8.14
N PRO A 102 -2.67 10.70 -8.76
CA PRO A 102 -3.16 9.52 -8.04
C PRO A 102 -1.99 8.64 -7.59
N VAL A 103 -1.99 8.27 -6.32
CA VAL A 103 -1.12 7.26 -5.71
C VAL A 103 -1.97 6.03 -5.42
N ILE A 104 -1.55 4.87 -5.89
CA ILE A 104 -2.21 3.58 -5.67
C ILE A 104 -1.19 2.61 -5.12
N VAL A 105 -1.54 1.90 -4.04
CA VAL A 105 -0.73 0.84 -3.47
C VAL A 105 -1.39 -0.50 -3.78
N THR A 106 -0.59 -1.46 -4.25
CA THR A 106 -1.04 -2.81 -4.57
C THR A 106 -0.22 -3.84 -3.81
N VAL A 107 -0.88 -4.85 -3.27
CA VAL A 107 -0.28 -6.03 -2.61
C VAL A 107 -1.11 -7.25 -2.96
N ASP A 108 -0.49 -8.34 -3.40
CA ASP A 108 -1.18 -9.60 -3.74
C ASP A 108 -2.46 -9.40 -4.59
N GLN A 109 -2.37 -8.60 -5.66
CA GLN A 109 -3.48 -8.23 -6.57
C GLN A 109 -4.59 -7.35 -5.97
N ARG A 110 -4.49 -6.97 -4.69
CA ARG A 110 -5.40 -6.03 -4.03
C ARG A 110 -4.87 -4.61 -4.17
N SER A 111 -5.60 -3.77 -4.87
CA SER A 111 -5.25 -2.35 -5.06
C SER A 111 -6.07 -1.44 -4.14
N SER A 112 -5.44 -0.39 -3.63
CA SER A 112 -6.11 0.64 -2.86
C SER A 112 -6.99 1.54 -3.73
N LEU A 113 -7.87 2.31 -3.09
CA LEU A 113 -8.39 3.52 -3.73
C LEU A 113 -7.25 4.54 -3.98
N PRO A 114 -7.40 5.44 -4.97
CA PRO A 114 -6.42 6.48 -5.23
C PRO A 114 -6.30 7.48 -4.08
N TYR A 115 -5.07 7.77 -3.65
CA TYR A 115 -4.73 8.90 -2.78
C TYR A 115 -4.12 10.03 -3.59
N MET A 116 -4.61 11.27 -3.43
CA MET A 116 -4.13 12.40 -4.25
C MET A 116 -2.88 13.03 -3.64
N LEU A 117 -1.78 12.98 -4.38
CA LEU A 117 -0.53 13.65 -4.05
C LEU A 117 -0.32 14.86 -4.95
N ALA A 118 -0.05 16.03 -4.37
CA ALA A 118 0.40 17.18 -5.16
C ALA A 118 1.87 17.00 -5.57
N VAL A 119 2.17 17.15 -6.85
CA VAL A 119 3.54 17.01 -7.42
C VAL A 119 3.91 18.29 -8.17
N GLN A 120 5.15 18.76 -7.96
CA GLN A 120 5.74 19.92 -8.60
C GLN A 120 7.15 19.58 -9.11
N SER A 121 7.67 20.39 -10.05
CA SER A 121 9.05 20.32 -10.53
C SER A 121 10.05 20.93 -9.56
#